data_AF-A0A644ZG02-F1
#
_entry.id   AF-A0A644ZG02-F1
#
_cell.length_a   1.000
_cell.length_b   1.000
_cell.length_c   1.000
_cell.angle_alpha   90.00
_cell.angle_beta   90.00
_cell.angle_gamma   90.00
#
_symmetry.space_group_name_H-M   'P 1'
#
loop_
_entity.id
_entity.type
_entity.pdbx_description
1 polymer ?
#
loop_
_entity_poly.entity_id
_entity_poly.type
_entity_poly.pdbx_seq_one_letter_code
_entity_poly.pdbx_strand_id
1 'polypeptide(L)'
;MKGEKCNIMSNVQFLLKQHVGAPCKPAVKAGEHVKKGTLIAEPVGLGANIFSSVYGTVESVDDQMIVVVPDKEQPEEYVKLEKVSSKLDMVKAAGLVGMGGAGFPTGVKLGTDLQGGYILVNAAECEPGLRHNMVQLETRDLCEKTVRGVEYCMEISNAAKAIFAIKAKNEAAIKSLKEAIKDKPAMSIHLLPDIYPMGEERAVVRECLDILLEPDKLPSAAHANVCNVESVLRVAEAIEDCKPCFSKNMTVIGRLNGGNAPHVFMDVPIGTSVGDLIEKAGGIEGEYGEIIMGGPFTGQPTTLESPVTKTTGGILVTVPFPDLHGAPVGILNCACGGSEARMRDLVAKMNGKVVSVTFCKQAVEVKPGAPRKCENPGNCPGQAERCLTMKKEGSEYILIGNCSDCSNTVMGSAPKLGLKVIHQTDHVCRTIGHKLYRHLTVSKTVEQNI
;
A
#
# COMPACT_ATOMS: atom_id res chain seq x y z
N MET A 1 25.62 -12.93 -31.81
CA MET A 1 26.41 -12.41 -30.67
C MET A 1 25.42 -11.88 -29.66
N LYS A 2 25.33 -12.54 -28.50
CA LYS A 2 24.46 -12.11 -27.39
C LYS A 2 25.09 -10.83 -26.81
N GLY A 3 24.42 -9.70 -27.02
CA GLY A 3 24.89 -8.41 -26.50
C GLY A 3 24.90 -8.44 -24.97
N GLU A 4 26.04 -8.12 -24.39
CA GLU A 4 26.16 -7.71 -22.99
C GLU A 4 25.19 -6.54 -22.77
N LYS A 5 24.08 -6.78 -22.08
CA LYS A 5 23.29 -5.68 -21.51
C LYS A 5 24.16 -5.06 -20.42
N CYS A 6 24.88 -4.00 -20.78
CA CYS A 6 25.55 -3.12 -19.84
C CYS A 6 24.48 -2.66 -18.83
N ASN A 7 24.56 -3.19 -17.62
CA ASN A 7 23.61 -2.99 -16.54
C ASN A 7 23.89 -1.59 -15.92
N ILE A 8 23.70 -0.53 -16.71
CA ILE A 8 23.81 0.84 -16.23
C ILE A 8 22.52 1.08 -15.46
N MET A 9 22.59 1.00 -14.13
CA MET A 9 21.48 1.50 -13.30
C MET A 9 21.23 2.95 -13.66
N SER A 10 19.98 3.29 -13.91
CA SER A 10 19.57 4.68 -14.10
C SER A 10 19.90 5.51 -12.84
N ASN A 11 20.00 6.84 -12.99
CA ASN A 11 20.20 7.72 -11.84
C ASN A 11 19.10 7.47 -10.80
N VAL A 12 19.49 7.33 -9.53
CA VAL A 12 18.58 6.99 -8.43
C VAL A 12 18.02 8.27 -7.85
N GLN A 13 16.70 8.31 -7.70
CA GLN A 13 15.97 9.53 -7.38
C GLN A 13 15.26 9.41 -6.03
N PHE A 14 15.63 10.24 -5.06
CA PHE A 14 15.04 10.23 -3.72
C PHE A 14 14.12 11.44 -3.55
N LEU A 15 12.80 11.21 -3.60
CA LEU A 15 11.82 12.27 -3.30
C LEU A 15 11.97 12.71 -1.83
N LEU A 16 11.90 14.01 -1.57
CA LEU A 16 11.92 14.56 -0.21
C LEU A 16 10.60 14.38 0.52
N LYS A 17 9.51 14.09 -0.20
CA LYS A 17 8.18 13.79 0.36
C LYS A 17 7.88 12.29 0.25
N GLN A 18 8.18 11.53 1.30
CA GLN A 18 7.89 10.07 1.38
C GLN A 18 7.00 9.69 2.58
N HIS A 19 6.36 10.68 3.19
CA HIS A 19 5.53 10.52 4.39
C HIS A 19 4.46 11.59 4.50
N VAL A 20 3.56 11.44 5.49
CA VAL A 20 2.41 12.34 5.67
C VAL A 20 2.79 13.80 5.97
N GLY A 21 3.86 14.05 6.74
CA GLY A 21 4.29 15.43 7.06
C GLY A 21 5.10 16.10 5.95
N ALA A 22 5.57 17.34 6.16
CA ALA A 22 6.19 18.17 5.11
C ALA A 22 7.40 17.50 4.42
N PRO A 23 7.78 17.92 3.19
CA PRO A 23 9.02 17.44 2.57
C PRO A 23 10.23 17.57 3.51
N CYS A 24 11.12 16.58 3.48
CA CYS A 24 12.37 16.59 4.24
C CYS A 24 13.33 17.67 3.72
N LYS A 25 14.19 18.15 4.60
CA LYS A 25 15.31 19.03 4.23
C LYS A 25 16.52 18.16 3.84
N PRO A 26 17.15 18.39 2.67
CA PRO A 26 18.38 17.70 2.29
C PRO A 26 19.50 17.89 3.33
N ALA A 27 20.26 16.82 3.58
CA ALA A 27 21.42 16.77 4.46
C ALA A 27 22.75 16.65 3.69
N VAL A 28 22.69 16.53 2.36
CA VAL A 28 23.84 16.37 1.45
C VAL A 28 23.86 17.47 0.38
N LYS A 29 24.97 17.60 -0.34
CA LYS A 29 25.13 18.55 -1.46
C LYS A 29 25.58 17.87 -2.75
N ALA A 30 25.34 18.51 -3.89
CA ALA A 30 25.87 18.06 -5.17
C ALA A 30 27.40 17.88 -5.12
N GLY A 31 27.90 16.80 -5.71
CA GLY A 31 29.30 16.37 -5.70
C GLY A 31 29.70 15.53 -4.48
N GLU A 32 28.83 15.38 -3.47
CA GLU A 32 29.11 14.55 -2.30
C GLU A 32 28.97 13.05 -2.64
N HIS A 33 29.92 12.24 -2.16
CA HIS A 33 29.82 10.78 -2.27
C HIS A 33 29.01 10.22 -1.11
N VAL A 34 28.02 9.38 -1.42
CA VAL A 34 27.15 8.72 -0.46
C VAL A 34 27.30 7.21 -0.55
N LYS A 35 27.12 6.53 0.57
CA LYS A 35 27.09 5.07 0.67
C LYS A 35 25.67 4.61 0.90
N LYS A 36 25.38 3.33 0.66
CA LYS A 36 24.15 2.70 1.13
C LYS A 36 24.02 2.94 2.64
N GLY A 37 22.87 3.45 3.09
CA GLY A 37 22.61 3.81 4.48
C GLY A 37 23.10 5.20 4.92
N THR A 38 23.74 6.01 4.05
CA THR A 38 24.06 7.41 4.39
C THR A 38 22.77 8.23 4.55
N LEU A 39 22.65 9.01 5.61
CA LEU A 39 21.53 9.96 5.81
C LEU A 39 21.62 11.08 4.76
N ILE A 40 20.57 11.25 3.96
CA ILE A 40 20.55 12.24 2.87
C ILE A 40 19.47 13.31 3.04
N ALA A 41 18.45 13.08 3.86
CA ALA A 41 17.49 14.12 4.22
C ALA A 41 16.84 13.87 5.60
N GLU A 42 16.51 14.96 6.28
CA GLU A 42 15.90 14.95 7.62
C GLU A 42 14.50 15.59 7.59
N PRO A 43 13.53 15.08 8.35
CA PRO A 43 12.19 15.63 8.37
C PRO A 43 12.12 16.97 9.10
N VAL A 44 11.24 17.86 8.64
CA VAL A 44 10.86 19.07 9.37
C VAL A 44 9.57 18.79 10.14
N GLY A 45 9.69 18.55 11.46
CA GLY A 45 8.55 18.21 12.32
C GLY A 45 8.10 16.75 12.15
N LEU A 46 6.82 16.51 11.87
CA LEU A 46 6.30 15.15 11.64
C LEU A 46 6.91 14.56 10.37
N GLY A 47 7.66 13.47 10.46
CA GLY A 47 8.26 12.84 9.31
C GLY A 47 9.24 11.74 9.67
N ALA A 48 10.07 11.34 8.71
CA ALA A 48 11.06 10.30 8.88
C ALA A 48 12.28 10.55 7.99
N ASN A 49 13.47 10.24 8.51
CA ASN A 49 14.75 10.35 7.79
C ASN A 49 14.73 9.62 6.44
N ILE A 50 15.48 10.14 5.48
CA ILE A 50 15.70 9.52 4.16
C ILE A 50 17.18 9.17 4.04
N PHE A 51 17.45 7.95 3.60
CA PHE A 51 18.78 7.40 3.46
C PHE A 51 19.05 7.03 2.01
N SER A 52 20.31 7.16 1.58
CA SER A 52 20.71 6.62 0.29
C SER A 52 20.57 5.10 0.29
N SER A 53 19.98 4.57 -0.76
CA SER A 53 19.83 3.13 -1.00
C SER A 53 20.98 2.54 -1.83
N VAL A 54 21.89 3.39 -2.32
CA VAL A 54 23.00 3.05 -3.20
C VAL A 54 24.30 3.75 -2.78
N TYR A 55 25.42 3.19 -3.24
CA TYR A 55 26.70 3.89 -3.31
C TYR A 55 26.70 4.77 -4.56
N GLY A 56 27.19 6.00 -4.47
CA GLY A 56 27.22 6.89 -5.63
C GLY A 56 27.58 8.32 -5.28
N THR A 57 27.50 9.18 -6.30
CA THR A 57 27.75 10.62 -6.16
C THR A 57 26.46 11.39 -6.35
N VAL A 58 26.16 12.33 -5.45
CA VAL A 58 25.01 13.22 -5.55
C VAL A 58 25.20 14.12 -6.76
N GLU A 59 24.32 13.98 -7.75
CA GLU A 59 24.31 14.79 -8.96
C GLU A 59 23.68 16.16 -8.70
N SER A 60 22.49 16.15 -8.08
CA SER A 60 21.68 17.34 -7.84
C SER A 60 20.83 17.20 -6.59
N VAL A 61 20.50 18.36 -6.03
CA VAL A 61 19.61 18.51 -4.87
C VAL A 61 18.73 19.72 -5.16
N ASP A 62 17.42 19.53 -5.10
CA ASP A 62 16.42 20.59 -5.21
C ASP A 62 15.33 20.45 -4.13
N ASP A 63 14.27 21.27 -4.22
CA ASP A 63 13.18 21.30 -3.25
C ASP A 63 12.25 20.06 -3.32
N GLN A 64 12.37 19.25 -4.35
CA GLN A 64 11.55 18.06 -4.58
C GLN A 64 12.31 16.76 -4.30
N MET A 65 13.59 16.70 -4.66
CA MET A 65 14.33 15.44 -4.70
C MET A 65 15.85 15.60 -4.62
N ILE A 66 16.51 14.46 -4.36
CA ILE A 66 17.96 14.26 -4.45
C ILE A 66 18.22 13.23 -5.55
N VAL A 67 19.13 13.51 -6.47
CA VAL A 67 19.53 12.58 -7.53
C VAL A 67 20.95 12.08 -7.26
N VAL A 68 21.14 10.76 -7.30
CA VAL A 68 22.43 10.10 -7.11
C VAL A 68 22.79 9.30 -8.34
N VAL A 69 23.97 9.56 -8.91
CA VAL A 69 24.56 8.68 -9.94
C VAL A 69 25.17 7.48 -9.21
N PRO A 70 24.64 6.26 -9.41
CA PRO A 70 25.14 5.10 -8.70
C PRO A 70 26.53 4.71 -9.18
N ASP A 71 27.39 4.29 -8.26
CA ASP A 71 28.66 3.65 -8.57
C ASP A 71 28.43 2.32 -9.31
N LYS A 72 29.41 1.91 -10.13
CA LYS A 72 29.36 0.61 -10.83
C LYS A 72 29.32 -0.57 -9.85
N GLU A 73 30.04 -0.43 -8.74
CA GLU A 73 30.08 -1.42 -7.67
C GLU A 73 29.06 -1.02 -6.59
N GLN A 74 28.20 -1.97 -6.21
CA GLN A 74 27.21 -1.79 -5.15
C GLN A 74 27.39 -2.88 -4.09
N PRO A 75 28.30 -2.68 -3.12
CA PRO A 75 28.47 -3.62 -2.01
C PRO A 75 27.19 -3.79 -1.19
N GLU A 76 27.05 -4.93 -0.52
CA GLU A 76 25.88 -5.20 0.35
C GLU A 76 25.99 -4.52 1.71
N GLU A 77 27.20 -4.15 2.12
CA GLU A 77 27.44 -3.36 3.32
C GLU A 77 26.70 -2.02 3.27
N TYR A 78 26.39 -1.49 4.44
CA TYR A 78 25.74 -0.21 4.59
C TYR A 78 26.26 0.50 5.84
N VAL A 79 26.10 1.82 5.85
CA VAL A 79 26.36 2.65 7.03
C VAL A 79 25.32 2.29 8.09
N LYS A 80 25.78 1.70 9.19
CA LYS A 80 24.93 1.34 10.33
C LYS A 80 24.50 2.60 11.08
N LEU A 81 23.27 2.56 11.60
CA LEU A 81 22.77 3.55 12.55
C LEU A 81 23.65 3.56 13.79
N GLU A 82 23.87 4.74 14.35
CA GLU A 82 24.43 4.86 15.69
C GLU A 82 23.49 4.23 16.70
N LYS A 83 24.04 3.43 17.63
CA LYS A 83 23.24 2.82 18.68
C LYS A 83 22.79 3.90 19.65
N VAL A 84 21.47 4.07 19.75
CA VAL A 84 20.83 4.98 20.71
C VAL A 84 20.24 4.22 21.89
N SER A 85 19.88 4.96 22.94
CA SER A 85 19.54 4.40 24.25
C SER A 85 18.29 3.52 24.29
N SER A 86 17.34 3.71 23.36
CA SER A 86 16.06 3.00 23.37
C SER A 86 15.73 2.39 22.00
N LYS A 87 14.97 1.29 22.01
CA LYS A 87 14.45 0.64 20.79
C LYS A 87 13.55 1.57 19.99
N LEU A 88 12.77 2.42 20.67
CA LEU A 88 11.93 3.44 20.04
C LEU A 88 12.79 4.43 19.24
N ASP A 89 13.90 4.90 19.82
CA ASP A 89 14.77 5.85 19.16
C ASP A 89 15.53 5.20 18.00
N MET A 90 15.87 3.91 18.07
CA MET A 90 16.40 3.17 16.92
C MET A 90 15.40 3.17 15.75
N VAL A 91 14.12 2.92 16.01
CA VAL A 91 13.06 2.94 14.97
C VAL A 91 12.88 4.34 14.37
N LYS A 92 12.94 5.39 15.20
CA LYS A 92 12.88 6.79 14.72
C LYS A 92 14.11 7.12 13.88
N ALA A 93 15.31 6.80 14.36
CA ALA A 93 16.58 7.04 13.68
C ALA A 93 16.62 6.36 12.32
N ALA A 94 16.11 5.13 12.21
CA ALA A 94 16.03 4.38 10.96
C ALA A 94 15.16 5.03 9.88
N GLY A 95 14.37 6.06 10.21
CA GLY A 95 13.49 6.73 9.25
C GLY A 95 12.36 5.83 8.77
N LEU A 96 11.85 4.94 9.62
CA LEU A 96 10.80 4.01 9.25
C LEU A 96 9.42 4.70 9.18
N VAL A 97 8.66 4.38 8.13
CA VAL A 97 7.27 4.79 7.96
C VAL A 97 6.37 3.57 7.76
N GLY A 98 5.07 3.73 7.93
CA GLY A 98 4.08 2.71 7.63
C GLY A 98 4.10 2.34 6.15
N MET A 99 4.52 1.10 5.86
CA MET A 99 4.75 0.58 4.50
C MET A 99 3.52 -0.03 3.85
N GLY A 100 2.35 0.10 4.50
CA GLY A 100 1.04 -0.26 3.94
C GLY A 100 0.43 0.81 3.03
N GLY A 101 1.11 1.92 2.79
CA GLY A 101 0.72 2.96 1.81
C GLY A 101 0.68 4.38 2.35
N ALA A 102 0.15 4.60 3.56
CA ALA A 102 -0.06 5.95 4.09
C ALA A 102 1.24 6.71 4.45
N GLY A 103 2.34 6.01 4.77
CA GLY A 103 3.61 6.66 5.08
C GLY A 103 3.60 7.45 6.40
N PHE A 104 2.84 7.02 7.41
CA PHE A 104 2.90 7.62 8.75
C PHE A 104 4.18 7.16 9.49
N PRO A 105 4.96 8.04 10.15
CA PRO A 105 6.19 7.65 10.85
C PRO A 105 5.96 6.56 11.91
N THR A 106 6.61 5.41 11.75
CA THR A 106 6.36 4.22 12.60
C THR A 106 6.80 4.47 14.03
N GLY A 107 7.92 5.17 14.25
CA GLY A 107 8.38 5.53 15.59
C GLY A 107 7.39 6.45 16.33
N VAL A 108 6.71 7.37 15.63
CA VAL A 108 5.66 8.20 16.25
C VAL A 108 4.46 7.35 16.65
N LYS A 109 4.05 6.42 15.78
CA LYS A 109 2.93 5.52 16.04
C LYS A 109 3.19 4.59 17.23
N LEU A 110 4.36 3.95 17.27
CA LEU A 110 4.73 3.00 18.32
C LEU A 110 5.00 3.66 19.67
N GLY A 111 5.39 4.95 19.70
CA GLY A 111 5.63 5.68 20.94
C GLY A 111 4.38 5.97 21.79
N THR A 112 3.19 5.55 21.35
CA THR A 112 1.96 5.65 22.13
C THR A 112 1.85 4.45 23.07
N ASP A 113 1.71 4.70 24.37
CA ASP A 113 1.43 3.65 25.37
C ASP A 113 0.02 3.08 25.17
N LEU A 114 -0.05 1.78 24.90
CA LEU A 114 -1.29 1.03 24.66
C LEU A 114 -1.89 0.46 25.95
N GLN A 115 -1.29 0.68 27.12
CA GLN A 115 -1.83 0.31 28.43
C GLN A 115 -2.18 -1.18 28.54
N GLY A 116 -1.30 -2.05 28.04
CA GLY A 116 -1.54 -3.50 27.99
C GLY A 116 -2.45 -3.94 26.83
N GLY A 117 -2.64 -3.10 25.82
CA GLY A 117 -3.46 -3.37 24.65
C GLY A 117 -2.80 -4.26 23.59
N TYR A 118 -3.00 -3.91 22.31
CA TYR A 118 -2.77 -4.80 21.17
C TYR A 118 -1.87 -4.22 20.07
N ILE A 119 -0.92 -5.02 19.59
CA ILE A 119 -0.35 -4.84 18.25
C ILE A 119 -1.17 -5.65 17.25
N LEU A 120 -1.83 -4.99 16.31
CA LEU A 120 -2.55 -5.64 15.21
C LEU A 120 -1.66 -5.63 13.96
N VAL A 121 -1.15 -6.79 13.56
CA VAL A 121 -0.33 -6.94 12.36
C VAL A 121 -1.23 -7.13 11.16
N ASN A 122 -1.30 -6.12 10.30
CA ASN A 122 -2.10 -6.13 9.09
C ASN A 122 -1.38 -6.91 7.98
N ALA A 123 -1.77 -8.18 7.84
CA ALA A 123 -1.33 -9.11 6.81
C ALA A 123 -2.43 -9.36 5.77
N ALA A 124 -3.36 -8.42 5.59
CA ALA A 124 -4.51 -8.61 4.71
C ALA A 124 -4.15 -8.52 3.21
N GLU A 125 -3.08 -7.78 2.87
CA GLU A 125 -2.65 -7.46 1.49
C GLU A 125 -3.84 -7.29 0.54
N CYS A 126 -4.67 -6.29 0.84
CA CYS A 126 -6.01 -6.20 0.25
C CYS A 126 -6.04 -5.76 -1.20
N GLU A 127 -4.98 -5.11 -1.68
CA GLU A 127 -4.87 -4.63 -3.06
C GLU A 127 -4.66 -5.81 -4.02
N PRO A 128 -5.58 -6.07 -4.97
CA PRO A 128 -5.50 -7.24 -5.83
C PRO A 128 -4.21 -7.28 -6.67
N GLY A 129 -3.64 -8.48 -6.77
CA GLY A 129 -2.42 -8.72 -7.54
C GLY A 129 -1.12 -8.49 -6.77
N LEU A 130 -1.15 -7.78 -5.64
CA LEU A 130 0.02 -7.66 -4.77
C LEU A 130 0.22 -8.96 -3.97
N ARG A 131 1.48 -9.37 -3.80
CA ARG A 131 1.87 -10.63 -3.14
C ARG A 131 3.10 -10.52 -2.24
N HIS A 132 3.69 -9.32 -2.13
CA HIS A 132 5.00 -9.12 -1.50
C HIS A 132 4.95 -9.33 0.03
N ASN A 133 3.86 -8.95 0.69
CA ASN A 133 3.69 -9.26 2.11
C ASN A 133 3.46 -10.75 2.34
N MET A 134 2.75 -11.45 1.44
CA MET A 134 2.59 -12.90 1.55
C MET A 134 3.91 -13.63 1.35
N VAL A 135 4.71 -13.28 0.34
CA VAL A 135 6.05 -13.87 0.13
C VAL A 135 6.96 -13.64 1.35
N GLN A 136 6.89 -12.47 1.99
CA GLN A 136 7.62 -12.22 3.23
C GLN A 136 7.22 -13.21 4.34
N LEU A 137 5.93 -13.49 4.52
CA LEU A 137 5.45 -14.42 5.55
C LEU A 137 5.66 -15.89 5.18
N GLU A 138 5.60 -16.22 3.89
CA GLU A 138 5.87 -17.57 3.37
C GLU A 138 7.36 -17.93 3.49
N THR A 139 8.25 -16.93 3.46
CA THR A 139 9.69 -17.11 3.64
C THR A 139 10.04 -17.23 5.12
N ARG A 140 10.47 -18.43 5.55
CA ARG A 140 10.68 -18.76 6.96
C ARG A 140 11.50 -17.73 7.75
N ASP A 141 12.70 -17.39 7.30
CA ASP A 141 13.60 -16.49 8.05
C ASP A 141 13.03 -15.07 8.15
N LEU A 142 12.31 -14.62 7.11
CA LEU A 142 11.63 -13.33 7.11
C LEU A 142 10.38 -13.36 8.02
N CYS A 143 9.66 -14.48 8.06
CA CYS A 143 8.55 -14.68 8.98
C CYS A 143 9.01 -14.64 10.45
N GLU A 144 10.08 -15.37 10.78
CA GLU A 144 10.66 -15.38 12.12
C GLU A 144 11.16 -13.97 12.52
N LYS A 145 11.77 -13.23 11.59
CA LYS A 145 12.18 -11.84 11.82
C LYS A 145 10.99 -10.88 11.98
N THR A 146 9.92 -11.10 11.21
CA THR A 146 8.64 -10.37 11.35
C THR A 146 8.09 -10.55 12.77
N VAL A 147 8.08 -11.78 13.29
CA VAL A 147 7.63 -12.09 14.65
C VAL A 147 8.49 -11.38 15.72
N ARG A 148 9.81 -11.38 15.60
CA ARG A 148 10.68 -10.58 16.51
C ARG A 148 10.39 -9.09 16.43
N GLY A 149 10.13 -8.59 15.22
CA GLY A 149 9.67 -7.23 14.99
C GLY A 149 8.40 -6.89 15.78
N VAL A 150 7.46 -7.82 15.85
CA VAL A 150 6.22 -7.68 16.64
C VAL A 150 6.53 -7.64 18.13
N GLU A 151 7.43 -8.49 18.64
CA GLU A 151 7.88 -8.46 20.04
C GLU A 151 8.43 -7.08 20.42
N TYR A 152 9.28 -6.49 19.59
CA TYR A 152 9.77 -5.13 19.82
C TYR A 152 8.66 -4.08 19.75
N CYS A 153 7.70 -4.21 18.82
CA CYS A 153 6.54 -3.31 18.77
C CYS A 153 5.73 -3.39 20.07
N MET A 154 5.51 -4.60 20.61
CA MET A 154 4.80 -4.80 21.86
C MET A 154 5.52 -4.15 23.04
N GLU A 155 6.84 -4.35 23.14
CA GLU A 155 7.67 -3.76 24.19
C GLU A 155 7.66 -2.23 24.14
N ILE A 156 7.88 -1.65 22.96
CA ILE A 156 7.94 -0.19 22.77
C ILE A 156 6.62 0.48 23.16
N SER A 157 5.50 -0.16 22.82
CA SER A 157 4.16 0.42 22.98
C SER A 157 3.41 -0.09 24.21
N ASN A 158 4.06 -0.87 25.08
CA ASN A 158 3.44 -1.49 26.25
C ASN A 158 2.15 -2.26 25.90
N ALA A 159 2.19 -3.06 24.82
CA ALA A 159 1.10 -3.93 24.42
C ALA A 159 1.26 -5.31 25.08
N ALA A 160 0.17 -5.88 25.59
CA ALA A 160 0.21 -7.21 26.19
C ALA A 160 0.03 -8.33 25.16
N LYS A 161 -0.59 -8.05 24.01
CA LYS A 161 -0.93 -9.05 22.99
C LYS A 161 -0.64 -8.57 21.58
N ALA A 162 -0.49 -9.51 20.65
CA ALA A 162 -0.46 -9.23 19.23
C ALA A 162 -1.38 -10.16 18.44
N ILE A 163 -1.98 -9.65 17.36
CA ILE A 163 -2.88 -10.39 16.49
C ILE A 163 -2.44 -10.19 15.04
N PHE A 164 -2.14 -11.28 14.34
CA PHE A 164 -1.91 -11.27 12.90
C PHE A 164 -3.26 -11.38 12.16
N ALA A 165 -3.70 -10.28 11.56
CA ALA A 165 -4.93 -10.21 10.79
C ALA A 165 -4.63 -10.57 9.32
N ILE A 166 -5.01 -11.78 8.91
CA ILE A 166 -4.64 -12.37 7.60
C ILE A 166 -5.85 -13.00 6.93
N LYS A 167 -5.95 -12.92 5.60
CA LYS A 167 -7.06 -13.56 4.87
C LYS A 167 -6.93 -15.08 4.87
N ALA A 168 -8.05 -15.78 5.04
CA ALA A 168 -8.10 -17.24 5.12
C ALA A 168 -7.47 -17.97 3.93
N LYS A 169 -7.53 -17.39 2.73
CA LYS A 169 -6.94 -17.98 1.51
C LYS A 169 -5.41 -18.10 1.52
N ASN A 170 -4.72 -17.40 2.43
CA ASN A 170 -3.26 -17.33 2.45
C ASN A 170 -2.68 -18.47 3.31
N GLU A 171 -3.05 -19.71 3.00
CA GLU A 171 -2.76 -20.90 3.82
C GLU A 171 -1.26 -21.11 4.08
N ALA A 172 -0.40 -20.85 3.09
CA ALA A 172 1.04 -20.98 3.23
C ALA A 172 1.61 -19.99 4.26
N ALA A 173 1.22 -18.71 4.18
CA ALA A 173 1.60 -17.71 5.17
C ALA A 173 1.02 -18.00 6.56
N ILE A 174 -0.23 -18.48 6.65
CA ILE A 174 -0.85 -18.89 7.91
C ILE A 174 -0.05 -20.03 8.55
N LYS A 175 0.36 -21.04 7.77
CA LYS A 175 1.17 -22.15 8.24
C LYS A 175 2.52 -21.67 8.79
N SER A 176 3.22 -20.81 8.07
CA SER A 176 4.48 -20.23 8.53
C SER A 176 4.32 -19.41 9.81
N LEU A 177 3.26 -18.60 9.91
CA LEU A 177 2.96 -17.83 11.12
C LEU A 177 2.68 -18.73 12.32
N LYS A 178 1.86 -19.77 12.16
CA LYS A 178 1.55 -20.73 13.24
C LYS A 178 2.83 -21.33 13.83
N GLU A 179 3.73 -21.77 12.96
CA GLU A 179 5.00 -22.35 13.39
C GLU A 179 5.86 -21.30 14.12
N ALA A 180 5.94 -20.07 13.59
CA ALA A 180 6.75 -19.00 14.15
C ALA A 180 6.24 -18.47 15.50
N ILE A 181 4.95 -18.60 15.80
CA ILE A 181 4.32 -18.12 17.05
C ILE A 181 3.93 -19.24 18.02
N LYS A 182 4.22 -20.52 17.72
CA LYS A 182 3.75 -21.67 18.50
C LYS A 182 4.08 -21.60 20.00
N ASP A 183 5.23 -21.03 20.34
CA ASP A 183 5.73 -20.88 21.71
C ASP A 183 5.51 -19.45 22.26
N LYS A 184 4.64 -18.66 21.63
CA LYS A 184 4.38 -17.25 21.96
C LYS A 184 2.90 -17.04 22.32
N PRO A 185 2.48 -17.34 23.56
CA PRO A 185 1.07 -17.32 23.95
C PRO A 185 0.42 -15.92 23.91
N ALA A 186 1.21 -14.85 23.84
CA ALA A 186 0.72 -13.49 23.68
C ALA A 186 0.38 -13.13 22.22
N MET A 187 0.66 -14.02 21.26
CA MET A 187 0.44 -13.79 19.84
C MET A 187 -0.59 -14.78 19.29
N SER A 188 -1.49 -14.29 18.45
CA SER A 188 -2.50 -15.13 17.78
C SER A 188 -2.72 -14.70 16.33
N ILE A 189 -3.46 -15.51 15.57
CA ILE A 189 -3.88 -15.22 14.20
C ILE A 189 -5.40 -15.00 14.22
N HIS A 190 -5.87 -14.00 13.46
CA HIS A 190 -7.28 -13.76 13.20
C HIS A 190 -7.52 -13.82 11.69
N LEU A 191 -8.45 -14.69 11.27
CA LEU A 191 -8.76 -14.87 9.85
C LEU A 191 -9.78 -13.85 9.36
N LEU A 192 -9.39 -13.11 8.31
CA LEU A 192 -10.21 -12.11 7.64
C LEU A 192 -10.93 -12.68 6.41
N PRO A 193 -12.12 -12.17 6.05
CA PRO A 193 -12.78 -12.50 4.80
C PRO A 193 -11.98 -11.98 3.59
N ASP A 194 -12.03 -12.71 2.48
CA ASP A 194 -11.36 -12.29 1.23
C ASP A 194 -12.18 -11.24 0.47
N ILE A 195 -12.36 -10.09 1.11
CA ILE A 195 -13.04 -8.94 0.54
C ILE A 195 -12.20 -7.68 0.74
N TYR A 196 -12.32 -6.74 -0.19
CA TYR A 196 -11.80 -5.39 -0.03
C TYR A 196 -12.84 -4.54 0.71
N PRO A 197 -12.49 -3.78 1.77
CA PRO A 197 -11.15 -3.34 2.18
C PRO A 197 -10.77 -3.87 3.57
N MET A 198 -10.67 -5.19 3.77
CA MET A 198 -10.37 -5.76 5.11
C MET A 198 -8.99 -5.39 5.69
N GLY A 199 -8.13 -4.74 4.90
CA GLY A 199 -6.84 -4.20 5.34
C GLY A 199 -6.91 -2.72 5.71
N GLU A 200 -8.10 -2.09 5.64
CA GLU A 200 -8.28 -0.75 6.18
C GLU A 200 -8.16 -0.81 7.71
N GLU A 201 -7.51 0.20 8.29
CA GLU A 201 -7.09 0.20 9.68
C GLU A 201 -8.24 0.00 10.68
N ARG A 202 -9.38 0.68 10.48
CA ARG A 202 -10.57 0.55 11.33
C ARG A 202 -11.32 -0.76 11.07
N ALA A 203 -11.28 -1.31 9.85
CA ALA A 203 -11.76 -2.66 9.58
C ALA A 203 -10.96 -3.70 10.37
N VAL A 204 -9.62 -3.62 10.37
CA VAL A 204 -8.77 -4.55 11.12
C VAL A 204 -9.06 -4.49 12.62
N VAL A 205 -9.20 -3.28 13.19
CA VAL A 205 -9.58 -3.11 14.61
C VAL A 205 -10.95 -3.73 14.89
N ARG A 206 -11.95 -3.48 14.04
CA ARG A 206 -13.30 -4.07 14.19
C ARG A 206 -13.25 -5.60 14.15
N GLU A 207 -12.61 -6.20 13.14
CA GLU A 207 -12.59 -7.66 13.02
C GLU A 207 -11.82 -8.31 14.18
N CYS A 208 -10.70 -7.72 14.62
CA CYS A 208 -9.87 -8.34 15.67
C CYS A 208 -10.38 -8.11 17.09
N LEU A 209 -10.99 -6.94 17.37
CA LEU A 209 -11.31 -6.50 18.73
C LEU A 209 -12.81 -6.24 18.96
N ASP A 210 -13.65 -6.38 17.92
CA ASP A 210 -15.08 -6.04 17.93
C ASP A 210 -15.36 -4.57 18.30
N ILE A 211 -14.44 -3.68 17.93
CA ILE A 211 -14.53 -2.23 18.18
C ILE A 211 -14.56 -1.50 16.84
N LEU A 212 -15.72 -0.94 16.47
CA LEU A 212 -15.81 -0.01 15.36
C LEU A 212 -15.48 1.40 15.85
N LEU A 213 -14.28 1.85 15.53
CA LEU A 213 -13.84 3.22 15.84
C LEU A 213 -14.61 4.24 15.02
N GLU A 214 -14.87 5.42 15.58
CA GLU A 214 -15.38 6.57 14.82
C GLU A 214 -14.38 7.02 13.74
N PRO A 215 -14.83 7.61 12.62
CA PRO A 215 -13.96 7.97 11.49
C PRO A 215 -12.78 8.88 11.84
N ASP A 216 -12.91 9.75 12.84
CA ASP A 216 -11.87 10.67 13.26
C ASP A 216 -10.85 10.04 14.23
N LYS A 217 -11.11 8.83 14.75
CA LYS A 217 -10.25 8.17 15.75
C LYS A 217 -9.14 7.35 15.12
N LEU A 218 -8.03 7.28 15.84
CA LEU A 218 -6.90 6.38 15.57
C LEU A 218 -7.08 5.08 16.36
N PRO A 219 -6.42 3.99 15.98
CA PRO A 219 -6.45 2.72 16.72
C PRO A 219 -6.07 2.80 18.18
N SER A 220 -5.26 3.80 18.57
CA SER A 220 -4.88 4.00 19.98
C SER A 220 -6.09 4.27 20.88
N ALA A 221 -7.21 4.77 20.34
CA ALA A 221 -8.47 4.90 21.08
C ALA A 221 -9.08 3.54 21.47
N ALA A 222 -8.70 2.46 20.81
CA ALA A 222 -9.03 1.07 21.15
C ALA A 222 -7.85 0.34 21.82
N HIS A 223 -6.86 1.09 22.34
CA HIS A 223 -5.62 0.54 22.89
C HIS A 223 -4.88 -0.36 21.87
N ALA A 224 -4.94 0.00 20.59
CA ALA A 224 -4.34 -0.78 19.52
C ALA A 224 -3.38 0.05 18.66
N ASN A 225 -2.39 -0.62 18.08
CA ASN A 225 -1.61 -0.11 16.95
C ASN A 225 -1.69 -1.08 15.78
N VAL A 226 -2.09 -0.60 14.60
CA VAL A 226 -2.15 -1.41 13.38
C VAL A 226 -0.86 -1.24 12.56
N CYS A 227 -0.07 -2.28 12.41
CA CYS A 227 1.21 -2.21 11.71
C CYS A 227 1.21 -3.15 10.50
N ASN A 228 1.66 -2.68 9.34
CA ASN A 228 1.87 -3.55 8.18
C ASN A 228 2.98 -4.58 8.45
N VAL A 229 2.86 -5.77 7.88
CA VAL A 229 3.82 -6.88 7.99
C VAL A 229 5.26 -6.48 7.64
N GLU A 230 5.46 -5.68 6.60
CA GLU A 230 6.81 -5.23 6.24
C GLU A 230 7.34 -4.20 7.25
N SER A 231 6.48 -3.30 7.74
CA SER A 231 6.89 -2.33 8.76
C SER A 231 7.41 -3.01 10.03
N VAL A 232 6.76 -4.09 10.51
CA VAL A 232 7.24 -4.78 11.72
C VAL A 232 8.57 -5.51 11.46
N LEU A 233 8.77 -6.11 10.28
CA LEU A 233 10.08 -6.67 9.92
C LEU A 233 11.17 -5.60 9.94
N ARG A 234 10.89 -4.42 9.40
CA ARG A 234 11.85 -3.31 9.38
C ARG A 234 12.12 -2.71 10.76
N VAL A 235 11.21 -2.87 11.72
CA VAL A 235 11.49 -2.57 13.14
C VAL A 235 12.57 -3.51 13.68
N ALA A 236 12.49 -4.81 13.39
CA ALA A 236 13.55 -5.75 13.80
C ALA A 236 14.89 -5.41 13.15
N GLU A 237 14.93 -5.08 11.86
CA GLU A 237 16.17 -4.69 11.18
C GLU A 237 16.80 -3.41 11.78
N ALA A 238 15.98 -2.42 12.13
CA ALA A 238 16.47 -1.20 12.76
C ALA A 238 17.14 -1.49 14.11
N ILE A 239 16.59 -2.43 14.90
CA ILE A 239 17.04 -2.74 16.26
C ILE A 239 18.20 -3.74 16.26
N GLU A 240 18.07 -4.85 15.54
CA GLU A 240 19.02 -5.97 15.54
C GLU A 240 20.24 -5.66 14.65
N ASP A 241 20.00 -5.13 13.46
CA ASP A 241 21.03 -4.96 12.44
C ASP A 241 21.60 -3.53 12.38
N CYS A 242 20.96 -2.60 13.10
CA CYS A 242 21.20 -1.16 13.00
C CYS A 242 21.03 -0.67 11.56
N LYS A 243 20.05 -1.23 10.82
CA LYS A 243 19.82 -0.95 9.39
C LYS A 243 18.89 0.25 9.19
N PRO A 244 19.34 1.31 8.50
CA PRO A 244 18.44 2.38 8.07
C PRO A 244 17.40 1.88 7.06
N CYS A 245 16.23 2.50 7.03
CA CYS A 245 15.16 2.13 6.09
C CYS A 245 15.42 2.72 4.69
N PHE A 246 16.15 1.98 3.86
CA PHE A 246 16.49 2.35 2.48
C PHE A 246 15.97 1.37 1.40
N SER A 247 15.17 0.36 1.77
CA SER A 247 14.57 -0.59 0.83
C SER A 247 13.06 -0.75 1.01
N LYS A 248 12.40 -1.33 0.00
CA LYS A 248 10.97 -1.64 -0.01
C LYS A 248 10.69 -2.97 -0.74
N ASN A 249 9.83 -3.82 -0.19
CA ASN A 249 9.31 -5.00 -0.87
C ASN A 249 8.13 -4.59 -1.75
N MET A 250 8.02 -5.11 -2.96
CA MET A 250 6.92 -4.74 -3.85
C MET A 250 6.60 -5.82 -4.89
N THR A 251 5.45 -5.65 -5.52
CA THR A 251 4.99 -6.52 -6.61
C THR A 251 4.87 -5.74 -7.91
N VAL A 252 5.49 -6.23 -8.98
CA VAL A 252 5.27 -5.76 -10.35
C VAL A 252 4.42 -6.81 -11.07
N ILE A 253 3.29 -6.40 -11.64
CA ILE A 253 2.37 -7.32 -12.33
C ILE A 253 1.59 -6.57 -13.40
N GLY A 254 1.17 -7.28 -14.43
CA GLY A 254 0.27 -6.74 -15.43
C GLY A 254 0.63 -7.17 -16.83
N ARG A 255 0.50 -6.24 -17.78
CA ARG A 255 0.77 -6.44 -19.20
C ARG A 255 2.28 -6.46 -19.47
N LEU A 256 2.93 -7.56 -19.09
CA LEU A 256 4.38 -7.75 -19.11
C LEU A 256 4.77 -8.96 -19.96
N ASN A 257 5.96 -8.93 -20.55
CA ASN A 257 6.46 -10.11 -21.27
C ASN A 257 6.72 -11.25 -20.30
N GLY A 258 6.32 -12.47 -20.66
CA GLY A 258 6.46 -13.65 -19.80
C GLY A 258 5.19 -14.03 -19.02
N GLY A 259 4.10 -13.29 -19.19
CA GLY A 259 2.76 -13.63 -18.71
C GLY A 259 2.29 -12.78 -17.52
N ASN A 260 1.14 -13.15 -16.96
CA ASN A 260 0.42 -12.33 -15.97
C ASN A 260 0.75 -12.67 -14.50
N ALA A 261 1.81 -13.45 -14.25
CA ALA A 261 2.20 -13.82 -12.89
C ALA A 261 2.81 -12.61 -12.15
N PRO A 262 2.58 -12.47 -10.83
CA PRO A 262 3.21 -11.41 -10.05
C PRO A 262 4.73 -11.61 -9.96
N HIS A 263 5.49 -10.58 -10.31
CA HIS A 263 6.93 -10.50 -10.05
C HIS A 263 7.12 -9.83 -8.69
N VAL A 264 7.53 -10.62 -7.69
CA VAL A 264 7.77 -10.11 -6.33
C VAL A 264 9.26 -9.80 -6.17
N PHE A 265 9.57 -8.55 -5.82
CA PHE A 265 10.92 -8.11 -5.53
C PHE A 265 11.02 -7.75 -4.05
N MET A 266 11.97 -8.40 -3.37
CA MET A 266 12.30 -8.13 -1.98
C MET A 266 13.45 -7.12 -1.92
N ASP A 267 13.41 -6.23 -0.95
CA ASP A 267 14.43 -5.21 -0.68
C ASP A 267 14.85 -4.38 -1.90
N VAL A 268 13.87 -3.93 -2.68
CA VAL A 268 14.12 -2.98 -3.78
C VAL A 268 14.71 -1.69 -3.21
N PRO A 269 15.84 -1.19 -3.73
CA PRO A 269 16.41 0.09 -3.34
C PRO A 269 15.39 1.23 -3.54
N ILE A 270 15.18 2.04 -2.51
CA ILE A 270 14.33 3.24 -2.65
C ILE A 270 14.96 4.17 -3.68
N GLY A 271 14.13 4.74 -4.55
CA GLY A 271 14.56 5.62 -5.64
C GLY A 271 14.87 4.92 -6.97
N THR A 272 14.81 3.58 -7.02
CA THR A 272 14.77 2.85 -8.30
C THR A 272 13.58 3.33 -9.14
N SER A 273 13.78 3.50 -10.45
CA SER A 273 12.74 3.94 -11.35
C SER A 273 11.69 2.84 -11.58
N VAL A 274 10.46 3.25 -11.88
CA VAL A 274 9.38 2.33 -12.30
C VAL A 274 9.78 1.54 -13.55
N GLY A 275 10.46 2.19 -14.50
CA GLY A 275 10.93 1.58 -15.73
C GLY A 275 11.93 0.46 -15.49
N ASP A 276 12.92 0.66 -14.62
CA ASP A 276 13.91 -0.37 -14.31
C ASP A 276 13.26 -1.64 -13.71
N LEU A 277 12.23 -1.46 -12.88
CA LEU A 277 11.49 -2.58 -12.28
C LEU A 277 10.61 -3.30 -13.28
N ILE A 278 9.98 -2.57 -14.21
CA ILE A 278 9.22 -3.15 -15.31
C ILE A 278 10.15 -3.95 -16.24
N GLU A 279 11.30 -3.39 -16.61
CA GLU A 279 12.30 -4.09 -17.43
C GLU A 279 12.84 -5.35 -16.72
N LYS A 280 13.09 -5.26 -15.41
CA LYS A 280 13.47 -6.42 -14.58
C LYS A 280 12.37 -7.48 -14.53
N ALA A 281 11.10 -7.09 -14.63
CA ALA A 281 9.95 -7.99 -14.72
C ALA A 281 9.70 -8.52 -16.15
N GLY A 282 10.51 -8.15 -17.15
CA GLY A 282 10.40 -8.62 -18.53
C GLY A 282 10.05 -7.54 -19.55
N GLY A 283 9.78 -6.31 -19.12
CA GLY A 283 9.34 -5.22 -19.98
C GLY A 283 7.85 -5.31 -20.32
N ILE A 284 7.30 -4.23 -20.90
CA ILE A 284 5.88 -4.15 -21.27
C ILE A 284 5.59 -5.02 -22.51
N GLU A 285 4.45 -5.73 -22.49
CA GLU A 285 3.96 -6.52 -23.63
C GLU A 285 2.98 -5.71 -24.49
N GLY A 286 3.44 -5.23 -25.64
CA GLY A 286 2.59 -4.54 -26.62
C GLY A 286 2.02 -3.20 -26.11
N GLU A 287 0.80 -2.87 -26.54
CA GLU A 287 0.11 -1.66 -26.09
C GLU A 287 -0.43 -1.81 -24.66
N TYR A 288 -0.32 -0.73 -23.89
CA TYR A 288 -0.80 -0.64 -22.51
C TYR A 288 -1.66 0.62 -22.33
N GLY A 289 -2.55 0.60 -21.33
CA GLY A 289 -3.42 1.73 -21.02
C GLY A 289 -2.73 2.77 -20.14
N GLU A 290 -2.30 2.34 -18.96
CA GLU A 290 -1.51 3.17 -18.04
C GLU A 290 -0.63 2.31 -17.13
N ILE A 291 0.34 2.97 -16.48
CA ILE A 291 1.13 2.42 -15.39
C ILE A 291 0.59 3.01 -14.08
N ILE A 292 0.35 2.16 -13.09
CA ILE A 292 -0.14 2.55 -11.77
C ILE A 292 0.95 2.27 -10.73
N MET A 293 1.28 3.26 -9.91
CA MET A 293 2.07 3.07 -8.70
C MET A 293 1.14 2.88 -7.50
N GLY A 294 1.26 1.75 -6.81
CA GLY A 294 0.38 1.31 -5.72
C GLY A 294 -0.46 0.09 -6.11
N GLY A 295 -1.63 -0.05 -5.49
CA GLY A 295 -2.59 -1.11 -5.79
C GLY A 295 -3.75 -0.66 -6.68
N PRO A 296 -4.60 -1.59 -7.17
CA PRO A 296 -5.72 -1.25 -8.05
C PRO A 296 -6.70 -0.22 -7.46
N PHE A 297 -6.93 -0.20 -6.14
CA PHE A 297 -7.91 0.69 -5.52
C PHE A 297 -7.36 2.06 -5.18
N THR A 298 -6.17 2.14 -4.57
CA THR A 298 -5.62 3.41 -4.07
C THR A 298 -4.46 3.96 -4.90
N GLY A 299 -3.93 3.16 -5.83
CA GLY A 299 -2.80 3.54 -6.68
C GLY A 299 -3.12 4.69 -7.62
N GLN A 300 -2.06 5.39 -8.05
CA GLN A 300 -2.16 6.54 -8.94
C GLN A 300 -1.42 6.28 -10.26
N PRO A 301 -1.86 6.89 -11.37
CA PRO A 301 -1.10 6.89 -12.62
C PRO A 301 0.32 7.41 -12.39
N THR A 302 1.28 6.79 -13.07
CA THR A 302 2.70 7.14 -12.96
C THR A 302 3.40 7.00 -14.31
N THR A 303 4.67 7.37 -14.36
CA THR A 303 5.53 7.25 -15.55
C THR A 303 6.72 6.33 -15.26
N LEU A 304 7.45 5.95 -16.31
CA LEU A 304 8.61 5.06 -16.20
C LEU A 304 9.75 5.69 -15.38
N GLU A 305 9.88 7.01 -15.42
CA GLU A 305 10.93 7.79 -14.77
C GLU A 305 10.65 8.01 -13.28
N SER A 306 9.41 7.78 -12.84
CA SER A 306 9.01 8.02 -11.46
C SER A 306 9.74 7.10 -10.49
N PRO A 307 10.28 7.60 -9.37
CA PRO A 307 10.97 6.77 -8.39
C PRO A 307 10.02 6.04 -7.45
N VAL A 308 10.42 4.82 -7.05
CA VAL A 308 9.78 4.12 -5.94
C VAL A 308 10.17 4.73 -4.58
N THR A 309 9.24 4.72 -3.63
CA THR A 309 9.42 5.28 -2.29
C THR A 309 9.12 4.23 -1.21
N LYS A 310 9.27 4.62 0.06
CA LYS A 310 8.90 3.78 1.22
C LYS A 310 7.45 3.29 1.23
N THR A 311 6.56 3.90 0.45
CA THR A 311 5.14 3.54 0.39
C THR A 311 4.75 2.81 -0.89
N THR A 312 5.67 2.60 -1.82
CA THR A 312 5.40 1.93 -3.10
C THR A 312 5.29 0.41 -2.90
N GLY A 313 4.07 -0.10 -2.73
CA GLY A 313 3.81 -1.54 -2.59
C GLY A 313 3.64 -2.30 -3.92
N GLY A 314 3.38 -1.58 -5.02
CA GLY A 314 3.13 -2.22 -6.31
C GLY A 314 3.34 -1.32 -7.52
N ILE A 315 3.59 -1.95 -8.67
CA ILE A 315 3.63 -1.33 -10.00
C ILE A 315 2.76 -2.19 -10.91
N LEU A 316 1.75 -1.58 -11.53
CA LEU A 316 0.78 -2.27 -12.36
C LEU A 316 0.79 -1.70 -13.77
N VAL A 317 1.06 -2.53 -14.77
CA VAL A 317 0.93 -2.15 -16.19
C VAL A 317 -0.39 -2.69 -16.70
N THR A 318 -1.27 -1.82 -17.20
CA THR A 318 -2.66 -2.20 -17.51
C THR A 318 -2.90 -2.36 -19.01
N VAL A 319 -3.95 -3.10 -19.38
CA VAL A 319 -4.46 -3.10 -20.76
C VAL A 319 -5.06 -1.74 -21.14
N PRO A 320 -5.16 -1.40 -22.44
CA PRO A 320 -5.86 -0.21 -22.90
C PRO A 320 -7.29 -0.09 -22.35
N PHE A 321 -7.74 1.16 -22.18
CA PHE A 321 -9.07 1.47 -21.71
C PHE A 321 -10.14 1.16 -22.76
N PRO A 322 -11.36 0.76 -22.35
CA PRO A 322 -12.49 0.77 -23.26
C PRO A 322 -12.87 2.22 -23.63
N ASP A 323 -13.30 2.43 -24.87
CA ASP A 323 -13.89 3.69 -25.33
C ASP A 323 -15.39 3.70 -25.03
N LEU A 324 -15.87 4.74 -24.35
CA LEU A 324 -17.28 4.98 -24.03
C LEU A 324 -17.98 5.88 -25.05
N HIS A 325 -17.29 6.29 -26.12
CA HIS A 325 -17.82 7.05 -27.24
C HIS A 325 -18.58 8.34 -26.82
N GLY A 326 -18.05 9.02 -25.81
CA GLY A 326 -18.63 10.25 -25.25
C GLY A 326 -19.88 10.02 -24.39
N ALA A 327 -20.15 8.78 -23.97
CA ALA A 327 -21.33 8.46 -23.16
C ALA A 327 -21.37 9.19 -21.81
N PRO A 328 -22.56 9.53 -21.30
CA PRO A 328 -22.72 10.16 -20.01
C PRO A 328 -22.45 9.17 -18.86
N VAL A 329 -21.54 9.53 -17.97
CA VAL A 329 -21.07 8.71 -16.85
C VAL A 329 -21.38 9.38 -15.52
N GLY A 330 -22.05 8.65 -14.63
CA GLY A 330 -22.16 8.98 -13.22
C GLY A 330 -20.99 8.40 -12.43
N ILE A 331 -20.42 9.16 -11.50
CA ILE A 331 -19.38 8.68 -10.58
C ILE A 331 -20.02 8.41 -9.24
N LEU A 332 -19.82 7.20 -8.70
CA LEU A 332 -20.08 6.88 -7.31
C LEU A 332 -18.74 6.74 -6.58
N ASN A 333 -18.33 7.82 -5.91
CA ASN A 333 -17.06 7.86 -5.21
C ASN A 333 -17.16 7.23 -3.81
N CYS A 334 -16.23 6.35 -3.48
CA CYS A 334 -16.16 5.66 -2.20
C CYS A 334 -14.95 6.13 -1.40
N ALA A 335 -15.09 6.28 -0.08
CA ALA A 335 -13.96 6.60 0.81
C ALA A 335 -12.91 5.49 0.88
N CYS A 336 -13.26 4.25 0.52
CA CYS A 336 -12.32 3.13 0.47
C CYS A 336 -11.66 2.96 -0.91
N GLY A 337 -12.04 3.75 -1.91
CA GLY A 337 -11.58 3.60 -3.29
C GLY A 337 -10.61 4.68 -3.73
N GLY A 338 -10.57 4.90 -5.05
CA GLY A 338 -9.86 6.03 -5.63
C GLY A 338 -10.50 7.36 -5.22
N SER A 339 -9.70 8.42 -5.28
CA SER A 339 -10.19 9.78 -5.10
C SER A 339 -11.13 10.19 -6.24
N GLU A 340 -11.94 11.22 -6.03
CA GLU A 340 -12.78 11.76 -7.11
C GLU A 340 -11.94 12.19 -8.32
N ALA A 341 -10.77 12.79 -8.09
CA ALA A 341 -9.84 13.16 -9.15
C ALA A 341 -9.42 11.95 -9.99
N ARG A 342 -9.09 10.83 -9.33
CA ARG A 342 -8.77 9.57 -10.00
C ARG A 342 -9.96 9.00 -10.79
N MET A 343 -11.16 9.09 -10.23
CA MET A 343 -12.37 8.62 -10.91
C MET A 343 -12.67 9.44 -12.17
N ARG A 344 -12.48 10.77 -12.11
CA ARG A 344 -12.63 11.67 -13.28
C ARG A 344 -11.56 11.41 -14.35
N ASP A 345 -10.31 11.20 -13.94
CA ASP A 345 -9.22 10.80 -14.83
C ASP A 345 -9.56 9.51 -15.59
N LEU A 346 -10.09 8.50 -14.91
CA LEU A 346 -10.53 7.26 -15.55
C LEU A 346 -11.67 7.49 -16.55
N VAL A 347 -12.68 8.30 -16.21
CA VAL A 347 -13.76 8.63 -17.16
C VAL A 347 -13.20 9.33 -18.41
N ALA A 348 -12.25 10.25 -18.24
CA ALA A 348 -11.60 10.95 -19.36
C ALA A 348 -10.79 9.97 -20.24
N LYS A 349 -9.99 9.09 -19.64
CA LYS A 349 -9.22 8.04 -20.34
C LYS A 349 -10.10 7.04 -21.10
N MET A 350 -11.31 6.81 -20.62
CA MET A 350 -12.32 6.00 -21.30
C MET A 350 -13.19 6.80 -22.29
N ASN A 351 -12.85 8.07 -22.59
CA ASN A 351 -13.64 8.96 -23.46
C ASN A 351 -15.12 9.05 -23.05
N GLY A 352 -15.39 9.10 -21.74
CA GLY A 352 -16.72 9.36 -21.17
C GLY A 352 -16.90 10.83 -20.77
N LYS A 353 -18.15 11.22 -20.51
CA LYS A 353 -18.51 12.56 -20.02
C LYS A 353 -19.12 12.47 -18.64
N VAL A 354 -18.47 13.05 -17.63
CA VAL A 354 -19.03 13.05 -16.27
C VAL A 354 -20.28 13.94 -16.24
N VAL A 355 -21.44 13.36 -15.92
CA VAL A 355 -22.73 14.08 -15.80
C VAL A 355 -23.28 14.11 -14.37
N SER A 356 -22.79 13.22 -13.51
CA SER A 356 -23.23 13.10 -12.13
C SER A 356 -22.06 12.68 -11.25
N VAL A 357 -21.97 13.23 -10.05
CA VAL A 357 -21.03 12.76 -9.02
C VAL A 357 -21.78 12.63 -7.71
N THR A 358 -21.74 11.43 -7.15
CA THR A 358 -22.32 11.10 -5.85
C THR A 358 -21.30 10.40 -4.98
N PHE A 359 -21.50 10.47 -3.67
CA PHE A 359 -20.67 9.77 -2.69
C PHE A 359 -21.44 8.59 -2.09
N CYS A 360 -20.69 7.53 -1.78
CA CYS A 360 -21.17 6.40 -1.00
C CYS A 360 -21.88 6.90 0.28
N LYS A 361 -23.01 6.29 0.65
CA LYS A 361 -23.76 6.67 1.87
C LYS A 361 -22.91 6.76 3.14
N GLN A 362 -21.88 5.93 3.27
CA GLN A 362 -20.97 5.92 4.42
C GLN A 362 -19.72 6.80 4.25
N ALA A 363 -19.54 7.45 3.09
CA ALA A 363 -18.38 8.30 2.86
C ALA A 363 -18.63 9.67 3.50
N VAL A 364 -18.09 9.86 4.69
CA VAL A 364 -18.24 11.09 5.48
C VAL A 364 -16.99 11.94 5.43
N GLU A 365 -17.20 13.25 5.47
CA GLU A 365 -16.13 14.24 5.54
C GLU A 365 -15.89 14.60 7.00
N VAL A 366 -14.78 14.11 7.57
CA VAL A 366 -14.48 14.31 9.00
C VAL A 366 -14.09 15.75 9.33
N LYS A 367 -13.55 16.47 8.34
CA LYS A 367 -13.20 17.89 8.41
C LYS A 367 -13.32 18.49 7.01
N PRO A 368 -13.73 19.76 6.87
CA PRO A 368 -13.82 20.41 5.56
C PRO A 368 -12.50 20.29 4.78
N GLY A 369 -12.58 19.78 3.54
CA GLY A 369 -11.45 19.60 2.64
C GLY A 369 -10.59 18.35 2.91
N ALA A 370 -10.86 17.58 3.97
CA ALA A 370 -10.13 16.35 4.24
C ALA A 370 -10.65 15.19 3.35
N PRO A 371 -9.79 14.21 3.00
CA PRO A 371 -10.26 12.98 2.37
C PRO A 371 -11.39 12.34 3.17
N ARG A 372 -12.46 11.96 2.47
CA ARG A 372 -13.61 11.28 3.10
C ARG A 372 -13.18 9.95 3.69
N LYS A 373 -13.79 9.59 4.83
CA LYS A 373 -13.61 8.30 5.49
C LYS A 373 -14.91 7.52 5.46
N CYS A 374 -14.81 6.19 5.44
CA CYS A 374 -15.97 5.31 5.44
C CYS A 374 -16.42 5.05 6.87
N GLU A 375 -17.69 5.23 7.21
CA GLU A 375 -18.19 4.94 8.56
C GLU A 375 -18.01 3.47 8.96
N ASN A 376 -18.25 2.50 8.06
CA ASN A 376 -18.08 1.09 8.35
C ASN A 376 -17.40 0.35 7.17
N PRO A 377 -16.05 0.42 7.08
CA PRO A 377 -15.30 -0.09 5.95
C PRO A 377 -15.59 -1.58 5.69
N GLY A 378 -16.04 -1.90 4.48
CA GLY A 378 -16.42 -3.26 4.06
C GLY A 378 -17.86 -3.68 4.33
N ASN A 379 -18.66 -2.86 5.03
CA ASN A 379 -20.06 -3.16 5.35
C ASN A 379 -21.00 -2.07 4.86
N CYS A 380 -21.56 -2.26 3.67
CA CYS A 380 -22.35 -1.27 2.94
C CYS A 380 -23.83 -1.28 3.35
N PRO A 381 -24.47 -0.10 3.53
CA PRO A 381 -25.89 0.00 3.83
C PRO A 381 -26.78 0.00 2.56
N GLY A 382 -26.19 -0.24 1.38
CA GLY A 382 -26.86 -0.17 0.08
C GLY A 382 -26.73 1.18 -0.64
N GLN A 383 -26.70 1.14 -1.97
CA GLN A 383 -26.50 2.32 -2.84
C GLN A 383 -27.65 2.60 -3.82
N ALA A 384 -28.80 1.95 -3.67
CA ALA A 384 -29.91 2.06 -4.63
C ALA A 384 -30.36 3.51 -4.88
N GLU A 385 -30.43 4.32 -3.83
CA GLU A 385 -30.74 5.75 -3.92
C GLU A 385 -29.73 6.52 -4.79
N ARG A 386 -28.43 6.23 -4.65
CA ARG A 386 -27.38 6.86 -5.47
C ARG A 386 -27.49 6.46 -6.94
N CYS A 387 -27.81 5.20 -7.21
CA CYS A 387 -28.09 4.73 -8.58
C CYS A 387 -29.31 5.44 -9.18
N LEU A 388 -30.38 5.65 -8.42
CA LEU A 388 -31.57 6.38 -8.85
C LEU A 388 -31.25 7.84 -9.16
N THR A 389 -30.47 8.52 -8.32
CA THR A 389 -30.01 9.90 -8.56
C THR A 389 -29.23 9.99 -9.87
N MET A 390 -28.21 9.15 -10.07
CA MET A 390 -27.40 9.15 -11.30
C MET A 390 -28.25 8.88 -12.55
N LYS A 391 -29.26 7.99 -12.45
CA LYS A 391 -30.19 7.75 -13.55
C LYS A 391 -31.04 8.98 -13.89
N LYS A 392 -31.56 9.69 -12.88
CA LYS A 392 -32.33 10.92 -13.06
C LYS A 392 -31.48 12.04 -13.66
N GLU A 393 -30.20 12.08 -13.31
CA GLU A 393 -29.21 13.04 -13.85
C GLU A 393 -28.67 12.64 -15.23
N GLY A 394 -29.26 11.64 -15.89
CA GLY A 394 -28.96 11.31 -17.29
C GLY A 394 -27.75 10.39 -17.50
N SER A 395 -27.25 9.73 -16.45
CA SER A 395 -26.16 8.76 -16.59
C SER A 395 -26.61 7.54 -17.42
N GLU A 396 -25.76 7.11 -18.36
CA GLU A 396 -25.88 5.83 -19.05
C GLU A 396 -24.99 4.78 -18.37
N TYR A 397 -23.76 5.18 -18.03
CA TYR A 397 -22.81 4.39 -17.27
C TYR A 397 -22.67 4.91 -15.85
N ILE A 398 -22.33 4.03 -14.92
CA ILE A 398 -21.83 4.40 -13.59
C ILE A 398 -20.41 3.85 -13.44
N LEU A 399 -19.46 4.73 -13.16
CA LEU A 399 -18.14 4.35 -12.67
C LEU A 399 -18.17 4.27 -11.15
N ILE A 400 -17.95 3.07 -10.61
CA ILE A 400 -17.89 2.80 -9.17
C ILE A 400 -16.45 2.59 -8.70
N GLY A 401 -16.11 3.18 -7.56
CA GLY A 401 -14.81 3.01 -6.89
C GLY A 401 -14.94 2.23 -5.58
N ASN A 402 -16.03 1.48 -5.43
CA ASN A 402 -16.51 1.07 -4.12
C ASN A 402 -15.89 -0.24 -3.63
N CYS A 403 -16.00 -0.49 -2.33
CA CYS A 403 -15.55 -1.75 -1.75
C CYS A 403 -16.36 -2.96 -2.27
N SER A 404 -15.86 -4.18 -2.02
CA SER A 404 -16.48 -5.44 -2.47
C SER A 404 -17.98 -5.50 -2.21
N ASP A 405 -18.38 -5.24 -0.98
CA ASP A 405 -19.77 -5.32 -0.57
C ASP A 405 -20.63 -4.22 -1.21
N CYS A 406 -20.10 -3.00 -1.28
CA CYS A 406 -20.79 -1.91 -1.92
C CYS A 406 -20.98 -2.14 -3.42
N SER A 407 -20.00 -2.75 -4.09
CA SER A 407 -20.13 -3.17 -5.49
C SER A 407 -21.26 -4.18 -5.69
N ASN A 408 -21.43 -5.15 -4.77
CA ASN A 408 -22.60 -6.06 -4.79
C ASN A 408 -23.91 -5.28 -4.69
N THR A 409 -24.00 -4.30 -3.80
CA THR A 409 -25.23 -3.51 -3.65
C THR A 409 -25.56 -2.70 -4.90
N VAL A 410 -24.55 -2.10 -5.56
CA VAL A 410 -24.75 -1.36 -6.81
C VAL A 410 -25.21 -2.30 -7.92
N MET A 411 -24.59 -3.48 -8.05
CA MET A 411 -24.97 -4.46 -9.05
C MET A 411 -26.37 -5.04 -8.80
N GLY A 412 -26.88 -5.00 -7.57
CA GLY A 412 -28.27 -5.36 -7.25
C GLY A 412 -29.32 -4.34 -7.70
N SER A 413 -28.94 -3.09 -7.97
CA SER A 413 -29.85 -1.99 -8.30
C SER A 413 -29.62 -1.34 -9.67
N ALA A 414 -28.37 -1.02 -10.04
CA ALA A 414 -28.06 -0.26 -11.25
C ALA A 414 -28.52 -0.94 -12.55
N PRO A 415 -28.29 -2.26 -12.77
CA PRO A 415 -28.77 -2.94 -13.98
C PRO A 415 -30.29 -2.91 -14.13
N LYS A 416 -31.04 -2.99 -13.02
CA LYS A 416 -32.52 -2.90 -13.02
C LYS A 416 -33.03 -1.52 -13.45
N LEU A 417 -32.19 -0.49 -13.36
CA LEU A 417 -32.46 0.87 -13.80
C LEU A 417 -31.94 1.14 -15.23
N GLY A 418 -31.43 0.10 -15.91
CA GLY A 418 -30.80 0.22 -17.23
C GLY A 418 -29.49 1.01 -17.21
N LEU A 419 -28.77 1.00 -16.09
CA LEU A 419 -27.44 1.61 -15.95
C LEU A 419 -26.36 0.54 -16.17
N LYS A 420 -25.39 0.84 -17.03
CA LYS A 420 -24.20 0.00 -17.22
C LYS A 420 -23.18 0.33 -16.13
N VAL A 421 -22.54 -0.67 -15.53
CA VAL A 421 -21.61 -0.42 -14.41
C VAL A 421 -20.18 -0.69 -14.86
N ILE A 422 -19.27 0.24 -14.60
CA ILE A 422 -17.81 0.15 -14.77
C ILE A 422 -17.18 0.26 -13.38
N HIS A 423 -16.17 -0.55 -13.03
CA HIS A 423 -15.45 -0.44 -11.77
C HIS A 423 -14.09 0.18 -12.04
N GLN A 424 -13.59 1.04 -11.15
CA GLN A 424 -12.29 1.70 -11.34
C GLN A 424 -11.15 0.70 -11.58
N THR A 425 -11.25 -0.49 -10.99
CA THR A 425 -10.23 -1.55 -11.08
C THR A 425 -10.43 -2.49 -12.27
N ASP A 426 -11.46 -2.32 -13.10
CA ASP A 426 -11.82 -3.30 -14.14
C ASP A 426 -10.67 -3.56 -15.12
N HIS A 427 -10.03 -2.50 -15.62
CA HIS A 427 -8.91 -2.59 -16.56
C HIS A 427 -7.74 -3.35 -15.93
N VAL A 428 -7.40 -3.04 -14.67
CA VAL A 428 -6.37 -3.75 -13.90
C VAL A 428 -6.72 -5.21 -13.68
N CYS A 429 -7.93 -5.51 -13.19
CA CYS A 429 -8.36 -6.86 -12.86
C CYS A 429 -8.41 -7.75 -14.12
N ARG A 430 -8.82 -7.20 -15.26
CA ARG A 430 -8.75 -7.90 -16.55
C ARG A 430 -7.30 -8.23 -16.92
N THR A 431 -6.37 -7.30 -16.72
CA THR A 431 -4.95 -7.54 -17.01
C THR A 431 -4.38 -8.69 -16.19
N ILE A 432 -4.66 -8.72 -14.88
CA ILE A 432 -4.06 -9.70 -13.97
C ILE A 432 -4.89 -10.99 -13.82
N GLY A 433 -5.95 -11.17 -14.63
CA GLY A 433 -6.84 -12.34 -14.53
C GLY A 433 -7.62 -12.44 -13.23
N HIS A 434 -7.84 -11.32 -12.52
CA HIS A 434 -8.58 -11.28 -11.27
C HIS A 434 -10.09 -11.13 -11.52
N LYS A 435 -10.92 -11.76 -10.69
CA LYS A 435 -12.39 -11.61 -10.75
C LYS A 435 -12.78 -10.13 -10.61
N LEU A 436 -13.69 -9.67 -11.47
CA LEU A 436 -14.15 -8.28 -11.43
C LEU A 436 -14.98 -8.00 -10.17
N TYR A 437 -14.85 -6.79 -9.64
CA TYR A 437 -15.61 -6.30 -8.48
C TYR A 437 -17.05 -5.94 -8.89
N ARG A 438 -17.87 -6.98 -9.10
CA ARG A 438 -19.27 -6.90 -9.54
C ARG A 438 -20.21 -7.65 -8.60
N HIS A 439 -20.21 -8.96 -8.75
CA HIS A 439 -20.98 -9.92 -7.97
C HIS A 439 -19.98 -10.86 -7.29
N LEU A 440 -19.62 -10.50 -6.07
CA LEU A 440 -18.74 -11.25 -5.20
C LEU A 440 -19.61 -12.12 -4.28
N THR A 441 -19.33 -13.42 -4.30
CA THR A 441 -20.05 -14.46 -3.55
C THR A 441 -19.29 -14.87 -2.28
N VAL A 442 -18.31 -14.07 -1.87
CA VAL A 442 -17.46 -14.36 -0.72
C VAL A 442 -18.23 -14.06 0.57
N SER A 443 -18.22 -15.01 1.51
CA SER A 443 -18.79 -14.81 2.83
C SER A 443 -18.03 -13.72 3.59
N LYS A 444 -18.78 -12.90 4.33
CA LYS A 444 -18.20 -11.95 5.29
C LYS A 444 -17.79 -12.61 6.60
N THR A 445 -18.38 -13.77 6.91
CA THR A 445 -18.03 -14.57 8.09
C THR A 445 -17.00 -15.61 7.70
N VAL A 446 -15.96 -15.71 8.51
CA VAL A 446 -14.87 -16.67 8.33
C VAL A 446 -14.75 -17.51 9.59
N GLU A 447 -14.76 -18.83 9.43
CA GLU A 447 -14.48 -19.75 10.54
C GLU A 447 -13.04 -19.56 11.02
N GLN A 448 -12.87 -19.44 12.33
CA GLN A 448 -11.55 -19.22 12.96
C GLN A 448 -10.84 -20.54 13.32
N ASN A 449 -11.25 -21.66 12.69
CA ASN A 449 -10.68 -22.98 12.94
C ASN A 449 -9.32 -23.08 12.24
N ILE A 450 -8.25 -22.74 12.96
CA ILE A 450 -6.87 -22.76 12.48
C ILE A 450 -5.96 -23.57 13.39
#